data_AF-A0AAV2HEC7-F1
#
_entry.id   AF-A0AAV2HEC7-F1
#
_cell.length_a   1.000
_cell.length_b   1.000
_cell.length_c   1.000
_cell.angle_alpha   90.00
_cell.angle_beta   90.00
_cell.angle_gamma   90.00
#
_symmetry.space_group_name_H-M   'P 1'
#
loop_
_entity.id
_entity.type
_entity.pdbx_description
1 polymer ?
#
loop_
_entity_poly.entity_id
_entity_poly.type
_entity_poly.pdbx_seq_one_letter_code
_entity_poly.pdbx_strand_id
1 'polypeptide(L)'
;PCHESLDCYDFYLLGNATKNTKANLENLVASNAIEEQFSLAVVSYALSKAKSPLAKRVFDKLLTFSKTEGNILYWKANSSDADAPRVRYAIWRPPRIQAQSSDILITSYAILTFTELGRVNEALPAVRWLTTQRNEQGGFSSTQDTVVGLQALSAYATKSLRPNTKLNIQVTGPSVLAAFNVTRDNALSLQIKQLPGAPKDVVITATGSGIALVDIDYSFNVNAELATPSFDVSTVLLYDKVDAFNLMICTKRLLSRETGMVVQEINIPSGFKPDLS
;
A
#
# COMPACT_ATOMS: atom_id res chain seq x y z
N PRO A 1 -36.55 -9.42 7.06
CA PRO A 1 -36.16 -9.69 8.46
C PRO A 1 -35.48 -8.47 9.08
N CYS A 2 -36.29 -7.53 9.59
CA CYS A 2 -35.88 -6.48 10.53
C CYS A 2 -37.04 -6.39 11.53
N HIS A 3 -36.77 -6.63 12.81
CA HIS A 3 -37.80 -6.83 13.84
C HIS A 3 -38.10 -5.58 14.68
N GLU A 4 -37.52 -4.42 14.38
CA GLU A 4 -37.81 -3.14 15.05
C GLU A 4 -37.97 -1.99 14.02
N SER A 5 -38.90 -1.06 14.27
CA SER A 5 -39.40 -0.11 13.24
C SER A 5 -38.45 1.02 12.88
N LEU A 6 -37.56 1.45 13.80
CA LEU A 6 -36.53 2.47 13.55
C LEU A 6 -35.43 1.92 12.64
N ASP A 7 -34.97 0.69 12.88
CA ASP A 7 -33.98 0.00 12.04
C ASP A 7 -34.47 -0.20 10.60
N CYS A 8 -35.78 -0.40 10.42
CA CYS A 8 -36.38 -0.50 9.10
C CYS A 8 -36.26 0.82 8.31
N TYR A 9 -36.54 1.96 8.93
CA TYR A 9 -36.50 3.26 8.23
C TYR A 9 -35.09 3.59 7.74
N ASP A 10 -34.08 3.42 8.59
CA ASP A 10 -32.68 3.63 8.21
C ASP A 10 -32.21 2.61 7.17
N PHE A 11 -32.64 1.34 7.27
CA PHE A 11 -32.38 0.33 6.25
C PHE A 11 -32.98 0.70 4.88
N TYR A 12 -34.21 1.24 4.86
CA TYR A 12 -34.85 1.71 3.62
C TYR A 12 -34.16 2.96 3.04
N LEU A 13 -33.75 3.91 3.89
CA LEU A 13 -33.00 5.09 3.46
C LEU A 13 -31.64 4.71 2.86
N LEU A 14 -30.89 3.83 3.53
CA LEU A 14 -29.60 3.33 3.05
C LEU A 14 -29.76 2.52 1.76
N GLY A 15 -30.81 1.71 1.64
CA GLY A 15 -31.14 0.98 0.42
C GLY A 15 -31.44 1.91 -0.76
N ASN A 16 -32.26 2.94 -0.54
CA ASN A 16 -32.57 3.95 -1.56
C ASN A 16 -31.34 4.78 -1.95
N ALA A 17 -30.53 5.20 -0.98
CA ALA A 17 -29.28 5.90 -1.24
C ALA A 17 -28.33 5.06 -2.10
N THR A 18 -28.13 3.78 -1.74
CA THR A 18 -27.28 2.86 -2.50
C THR A 18 -27.77 2.68 -3.94
N LYS A 19 -29.09 2.56 -4.14
CA LYS A 19 -29.70 2.44 -5.46
C LYS A 19 -29.50 3.71 -6.30
N ASN A 20 -29.68 4.88 -5.70
CA ASN A 20 -29.49 6.17 -6.36
C ASN A 20 -28.02 6.41 -6.72
N THR A 21 -27.09 6.10 -5.82
CA THR A 21 -25.65 6.18 -6.08
C THR A 21 -25.24 5.24 -7.20
N LYS A 22 -25.72 3.99 -7.18
CA LYS A 22 -25.48 3.04 -8.28
C LYS A 22 -25.95 3.60 -9.61
N ALA A 23 -27.19 4.10 -9.69
CA ALA A 23 -27.74 4.66 -10.91
C ALA A 23 -26.94 5.88 -11.41
N ASN A 24 -26.48 6.75 -10.50
CA ASN A 24 -25.63 7.88 -10.85
C ASN A 24 -24.29 7.42 -11.44
N LEU A 25 -23.61 6.48 -10.78
CA LEU A 25 -22.35 5.91 -11.29
C LEU A 25 -22.54 5.24 -12.65
N GLU A 26 -23.63 4.48 -12.83
CA GLU A 26 -23.96 3.86 -14.12
C GLU A 26 -24.17 4.91 -15.24
N ASN A 27 -24.81 6.04 -14.93
CA ASN A 27 -24.98 7.15 -15.86
C ASN A 27 -23.64 7.81 -16.23
N LEU A 28 -22.76 8.05 -15.26
CA LEU A 28 -21.41 8.62 -15.50
C LEU A 28 -20.54 7.69 -16.37
N VAL A 29 -20.69 6.38 -16.18
CA VAL A 29 -20.03 5.38 -17.01
C VAL A 29 -20.60 5.36 -18.42
N ALA A 30 -21.93 5.44 -18.56
CA ALA A 30 -22.59 5.46 -19.86
C ALA A 30 -22.20 6.69 -20.69
N SER A 31 -22.04 7.86 -20.05
CA SER A 31 -21.59 9.10 -20.70
C SER A 31 -20.08 9.19 -20.90
N ASN A 32 -19.30 8.16 -20.53
CA ASN A 32 -17.84 8.16 -20.58
C ASN A 32 -17.16 9.32 -19.81
N ALA A 33 -17.85 9.92 -18.83
CA ALA A 33 -17.38 11.09 -18.10
C ALA A 33 -16.18 10.83 -17.17
N ILE A 34 -15.84 9.56 -16.90
CA ILE A 34 -14.75 9.16 -16.00
C ILE A 34 -13.51 8.81 -16.83
N GLU A 35 -12.46 9.62 -16.71
CA GLU A 35 -11.19 9.44 -17.42
C GLU A 35 -10.01 9.13 -16.48
N GLU A 36 -10.06 9.65 -15.26
CA GLU A 36 -9.00 9.48 -14.27
C GLU A 36 -8.92 8.01 -13.78
N GLN A 37 -7.71 7.44 -13.78
CA GLN A 37 -7.47 6.05 -13.36
C GLN A 37 -7.93 5.74 -11.93
N PHE A 38 -7.73 6.67 -10.99
CA PHE A 38 -8.17 6.49 -9.60
C PHE A 38 -9.69 6.38 -9.50
N SER A 39 -10.40 7.33 -10.11
CA SER A 39 -11.85 7.30 -10.22
C SER A 39 -12.36 6.02 -10.90
N LEU A 40 -11.73 5.59 -12.01
CA LEU A 40 -12.08 4.32 -12.68
C LEU A 40 -11.92 3.11 -11.76
N ALA A 41 -10.86 3.05 -10.96
CA ALA A 41 -10.60 1.95 -10.04
C ALA A 41 -11.66 1.88 -8.93
N VAL A 42 -11.93 3.00 -8.26
CA VAL A 42 -12.95 3.07 -7.20
C VAL A 42 -14.35 2.72 -7.75
N VAL A 43 -14.72 3.29 -8.90
CA VAL A 43 -16.04 3.05 -9.51
C VAL A 43 -16.19 1.61 -9.99
N SER A 44 -15.14 1.02 -10.57
CA SER A 44 -15.16 -0.39 -10.98
C SER A 44 -15.44 -1.31 -9.78
N TYR A 45 -14.80 -1.04 -8.64
CA TYR A 45 -14.97 -1.82 -7.42
C TYR A 45 -16.37 -1.61 -6.83
N ALA A 46 -16.82 -0.36 -6.67
CA ALA A 46 -18.14 -0.04 -6.16
C ALA A 46 -19.26 -0.69 -6.98
N LEU A 47 -19.18 -0.61 -8.32
CA LEU A 47 -20.14 -1.24 -9.23
C LEU A 47 -20.08 -2.78 -9.18
N SER A 48 -18.89 -3.36 -9.00
CA SER A 48 -18.74 -4.82 -8.85
C SER A 48 -19.42 -5.32 -7.57
N LYS A 49 -19.22 -4.61 -6.44
CA LYS A 49 -19.90 -4.87 -5.16
C LYS A 49 -21.43 -4.73 -5.28
N ALA A 50 -21.88 -3.73 -6.04
CA ALA A 50 -23.30 -3.49 -6.32
C ALA A 50 -23.90 -4.41 -7.41
N LYS A 51 -23.12 -5.41 -7.89
CA LYS A 51 -23.51 -6.36 -8.94
C LYS A 51 -24.07 -5.68 -10.19
N SER A 52 -23.49 -4.54 -10.57
CA SER A 52 -23.85 -3.85 -11.82
C SER A 52 -23.26 -4.59 -13.02
N PRO A 53 -24.00 -4.74 -14.12
CA PRO A 53 -23.45 -5.29 -15.37
C PRO A 53 -22.37 -4.38 -15.98
N LEU A 54 -22.37 -3.08 -15.65
CA LEU A 54 -21.39 -2.12 -16.15
C LEU A 54 -20.03 -2.22 -15.45
N ALA A 55 -19.94 -2.91 -14.31
CA ALA A 55 -18.70 -3.06 -13.56
C ALA A 55 -17.55 -3.60 -14.43
N LYS A 56 -17.84 -4.64 -15.24
CA LYS A 56 -16.87 -5.24 -16.16
C LYS A 56 -16.40 -4.23 -17.21
N ARG A 57 -17.31 -3.45 -17.80
CA ARG A 57 -16.97 -2.43 -18.80
C ARG A 57 -16.03 -1.37 -18.24
N VAL A 58 -16.29 -0.86 -17.04
CA VAL A 58 -15.41 0.12 -16.38
C VAL A 58 -14.06 -0.50 -16.07
N PHE A 59 -14.06 -1.72 -15.54
CA PHE A 59 -12.83 -2.41 -15.20
C PHE A 59 -11.98 -2.71 -16.43
N ASP A 60 -12.58 -3.13 -17.54
CA ASP A 60 -11.87 -3.36 -18.80
C ASP A 60 -11.26 -2.05 -19.33
N LYS A 61 -11.93 -0.89 -19.14
CA LYS A 61 -11.34 0.44 -19.41
C LYS A 61 -10.16 0.74 -18.47
N LEU A 62 -10.21 0.36 -17.20
CA LEU A 62 -9.06 0.51 -16.30
C LEU A 62 -7.88 -0.37 -16.73
N LEU A 63 -8.14 -1.61 -17.18
CA LEU A 63 -7.12 -2.54 -17.63
C LEU A 63 -6.30 -1.99 -18.81
N THR A 64 -6.86 -1.13 -19.66
CA THR A 64 -6.11 -0.51 -20.78
C THR A 64 -5.00 0.43 -20.31
N PHE A 65 -5.07 0.95 -19.08
CA PHE A 65 -4.03 1.81 -18.49
C PHE A 65 -2.99 1.04 -17.68
N SER A 66 -3.13 -0.28 -17.59
CA SER A 66 -2.24 -1.10 -16.77
C SER A 66 -0.83 -1.17 -17.35
N LYS A 67 0.16 -1.24 -16.45
CA LYS A 67 1.58 -1.43 -16.77
C LYS A 67 1.96 -2.85 -16.39
N THR A 68 2.49 -3.58 -17.37
CA THR A 68 2.94 -4.97 -17.18
C THR A 68 4.44 -5.05 -17.40
N GLU A 69 5.18 -5.50 -16.39
CA GLU A 69 6.64 -5.65 -16.44
C GLU A 69 6.99 -7.07 -15.97
N GLY A 70 7.27 -7.98 -16.90
CA GLY A 70 7.49 -9.39 -16.56
C GLY A 70 6.27 -10.02 -15.89
N ASN A 71 6.39 -10.34 -14.60
CA ASN A 71 5.36 -11.06 -13.81
C ASN A 71 4.58 -10.16 -12.84
N ILE A 72 4.69 -8.83 -13.00
CA ILE A 72 3.98 -7.82 -12.19
C ILE A 72 3.05 -6.97 -13.07
N LEU A 73 1.92 -6.59 -12.50
CA LEU A 73 0.89 -5.73 -13.11
C LEU A 73 0.56 -4.61 -12.13
N TYR A 74 0.52 -3.35 -12.58
CA TYR A 74 0.19 -2.23 -11.70
C TYR A 74 -0.29 -1.02 -12.48
N TRP A 75 -0.77 -0.01 -11.75
CA TRP A 75 -1.20 1.26 -12.32
C TRP A 75 -0.37 2.41 -11.78
N LYS A 76 -0.21 3.44 -12.60
CA LYS A 76 0.42 4.70 -12.22
C LYS A 76 -0.56 5.81 -12.49
N ALA A 77 -0.89 6.59 -11.46
CA ALA A 77 -1.78 7.73 -11.61
C ALA A 77 -1.25 8.67 -12.71
N ASN A 78 -2.16 9.17 -13.56
CA ASN A 78 -1.83 10.18 -14.56
C ASN A 78 -1.65 11.54 -13.86
N SER A 79 -0.56 11.71 -13.11
CA SER A 79 -0.13 13.03 -12.69
C SER A 79 0.63 13.66 -13.85
N SER A 80 0.23 14.87 -14.24
CA SER A 80 0.88 15.72 -15.25
C SER A 80 2.37 15.99 -15.00
N ASP A 81 2.89 15.66 -13.81
CA ASP A 81 4.31 15.77 -13.45
C ASP A 81 5.01 14.41 -13.47
N ALA A 82 5.02 13.77 -14.64
CA ALA A 82 5.85 12.59 -14.86
C ALA A 82 7.37 12.88 -14.75
N ASP A 83 7.79 14.15 -14.65
CA ASP A 83 9.21 14.57 -14.64
C ASP A 83 9.53 15.69 -13.63
N ALA A 84 9.52 15.41 -12.32
CA ALA A 84 10.32 16.14 -11.31
C ALA A 84 10.49 15.28 -10.05
N PRO A 85 11.66 15.32 -9.38
CA PRO A 85 12.36 14.11 -8.97
C PRO A 85 11.61 13.30 -7.92
N ARG A 86 11.23 12.08 -8.34
CA ARG A 86 11.25 10.89 -7.47
C ARG A 86 12.47 11.00 -6.59
N VAL A 87 12.31 10.91 -5.27
CA VAL A 87 13.36 10.92 -4.25
C VAL A 87 14.71 10.60 -4.89
N ARG A 88 15.49 11.64 -5.22
CA ARG A 88 16.80 11.42 -5.79
C ARG A 88 17.65 10.98 -4.63
N TYR A 89 18.01 9.71 -4.64
CA TYR A 89 18.94 9.24 -3.65
C TYR A 89 20.32 9.75 -3.99
N ALA A 90 20.87 10.57 -3.11
CA ALA A 90 22.14 11.26 -3.37
C ALA A 90 23.33 10.28 -3.38
N ILE A 91 23.28 9.24 -2.54
CA ILE A 91 24.44 8.36 -2.27
C ILE A 91 24.07 6.87 -2.38
N TRP A 92 22.85 6.47 -2.00
CA TRP A 92 22.43 5.07 -1.96
C TRP A 92 21.05 4.88 -2.56
N ARG A 93 20.90 4.02 -3.56
CA ARG A 93 19.57 3.69 -4.11
C ARG A 93 19.00 2.50 -3.35
N PRO A 94 17.79 2.59 -2.80
CA PRO A 94 17.17 1.43 -2.21
C PRO A 94 16.92 0.37 -3.27
N PRO A 95 17.02 -0.91 -2.91
CA PRO A 95 16.67 -2.01 -3.79
C PRO A 95 15.21 -1.94 -4.24
N ARG A 96 14.35 -1.26 -3.47
CA ARG A 96 12.95 -1.01 -3.81
C ARG A 96 12.60 0.45 -3.53
N ILE A 97 12.06 1.13 -4.53
CA ILE A 97 11.46 2.46 -4.36
C ILE A 97 9.98 2.22 -4.11
N GLN A 98 9.50 2.67 -2.96
CA GLN A 98 8.07 2.60 -2.64
C GLN A 98 7.28 3.48 -3.62
N ALA A 99 6.22 2.91 -4.19
CA ALA A 99 5.31 3.61 -5.09
C ALA A 99 4.52 4.69 -4.35
N GLN A 100 3.93 5.60 -5.11
CA GLN A 100 3.06 6.62 -4.53
C GLN A 100 1.78 5.97 -3.98
N SER A 101 1.22 6.57 -2.92
CA SER A 101 -0.04 6.14 -2.30
C SER A 101 -1.18 5.97 -3.33
N SER A 102 -1.26 6.85 -4.34
CA SER A 102 -2.24 6.74 -5.43
C SER A 102 -2.07 5.45 -6.25
N ASP A 103 -0.83 5.08 -6.59
CA ASP A 103 -0.53 3.89 -7.39
C ASP A 103 -0.90 2.62 -6.61
N ILE A 104 -0.61 2.63 -5.30
CA ILE A 104 -0.96 1.56 -4.36
C ILE A 104 -2.49 1.43 -4.28
N LEU A 105 -3.22 2.54 -4.11
CA LEU A 105 -4.67 2.55 -4.05
C LEU A 105 -5.32 2.04 -5.35
N ILE A 106 -4.91 2.55 -6.52
CA ILE A 106 -5.46 2.14 -7.81
C ILE A 106 -5.29 0.63 -7.99
N THR A 107 -4.07 0.13 -7.74
CA THR A 107 -3.77 -1.29 -7.88
C THR A 107 -4.53 -2.15 -6.86
N SER A 108 -4.72 -1.65 -5.64
CA SER A 108 -5.49 -2.35 -4.60
C SER A 108 -6.97 -2.46 -4.95
N TYR A 109 -7.60 -1.37 -5.43
CA TYR A 109 -8.96 -1.41 -5.93
C TYR A 109 -9.10 -2.34 -7.15
N ALA A 110 -8.11 -2.38 -8.04
CA ALA A 110 -8.12 -3.31 -9.16
C ALA A 110 -8.08 -4.78 -8.70
N ILE A 111 -7.25 -5.12 -7.71
CA ILE A 111 -7.22 -6.47 -7.10
C ILE A 111 -8.59 -6.81 -6.49
N LEU A 112 -9.19 -5.89 -5.75
CA LEU A 112 -10.53 -6.07 -5.19
C LEU A 112 -11.57 -6.33 -6.30
N THR A 113 -11.56 -5.55 -7.37
CA THR A 113 -12.46 -5.76 -8.52
C THR A 113 -12.22 -7.11 -9.21
N PHE A 114 -10.96 -7.54 -9.41
CA PHE A 114 -10.67 -8.89 -9.92
C PHE A 114 -11.31 -9.98 -9.05
N THR A 115 -11.18 -9.85 -7.72
CA THR A 115 -11.73 -10.86 -6.78
C THR A 115 -13.26 -10.89 -6.79
N GLU A 116 -13.93 -9.73 -6.87
CA GLU A 116 -15.39 -9.63 -6.95
C GLU A 116 -15.93 -10.19 -8.28
N LEU A 117 -15.20 -10.00 -9.37
CA LEU A 117 -15.56 -10.55 -10.69
C LEU A 117 -15.18 -12.03 -10.87
N GLY A 118 -14.61 -12.67 -9.84
CA GLY A 118 -14.17 -14.07 -9.91
C GLY A 118 -12.91 -14.32 -10.75
N ARG A 119 -12.23 -13.25 -11.18
CA ARG A 119 -11.01 -13.28 -12.02
C ARG A 119 -9.74 -13.41 -11.15
N VAL A 120 -9.76 -14.32 -10.18
CA VAL A 120 -8.73 -14.43 -9.13
C VAL A 120 -7.35 -14.72 -9.72
N ASN A 121 -7.25 -15.62 -10.71
CA ASN A 121 -5.95 -15.95 -11.32
C ASN A 121 -5.29 -14.75 -12.01
N GLU A 122 -6.09 -13.86 -12.60
CA GLU A 122 -5.62 -12.65 -13.29
C GLU A 122 -5.14 -11.57 -12.32
N ALA A 123 -5.56 -11.63 -11.04
CA ALA A 123 -5.10 -10.70 -10.02
C ALA A 123 -3.66 -10.97 -9.53
N LEU A 124 -3.13 -12.19 -9.75
CA LEU A 124 -1.84 -12.61 -9.18
C LEU A 124 -0.67 -11.67 -9.53
N PRO A 125 -0.51 -11.20 -10.78
CA PRO A 125 0.54 -10.23 -11.10
C PRO A 125 0.40 -8.90 -10.35
N ALA A 126 -0.83 -8.45 -10.09
CA ALA A 126 -1.08 -7.24 -9.32
C ALA A 126 -0.82 -7.43 -7.82
N VAL A 127 -1.20 -8.60 -7.28
CA VAL A 127 -0.88 -8.99 -5.90
C VAL A 127 0.62 -9.07 -5.69
N ARG A 128 1.37 -9.64 -6.65
CA ARG A 128 2.84 -9.66 -6.62
C ARG A 128 3.40 -8.25 -6.55
N TRP A 129 2.95 -7.35 -7.43
CA TRP A 129 3.40 -5.96 -7.39
C TRP A 129 3.10 -5.32 -6.04
N LEU A 130 1.84 -5.37 -5.58
CA LEU A 130 1.40 -4.75 -4.33
C LEU A 130 2.20 -5.27 -3.13
N THR A 131 2.47 -6.57 -3.11
CA THR A 131 3.28 -7.20 -2.05
C THR A 131 4.71 -6.64 -2.00
N THR A 132 5.30 -6.26 -3.13
CA THR A 132 6.62 -5.62 -3.14
C THR A 132 6.61 -4.18 -2.62
N GLN A 133 5.44 -3.56 -2.46
CA GLN A 133 5.27 -2.19 -1.96
C GLN A 133 5.01 -2.12 -0.44
N ARG A 134 4.92 -3.28 0.23
CA ARG A 134 4.77 -3.34 1.69
C ARG A 134 6.06 -2.89 2.37
N ASN A 135 5.91 -2.12 3.44
CA ASN A 135 7.03 -1.74 4.31
C ASN A 135 7.29 -2.83 5.37
N GLU A 136 8.38 -2.68 6.12
CA GLU A 136 8.82 -3.58 7.20
C GLU A 136 7.78 -3.74 8.32
N GLN A 137 6.92 -2.73 8.53
CA GLN A 137 5.85 -2.76 9.53
C GLN A 137 4.56 -3.42 8.99
N GLY A 138 4.59 -3.90 7.74
CA GLY A 138 3.48 -4.60 7.09
C GLY A 138 2.42 -3.70 6.45
N GLY A 139 2.59 -2.38 6.49
CA GLY A 139 1.75 -1.37 5.86
C GLY A 139 2.32 -0.81 4.55
N PHE A 140 1.84 0.37 4.15
CA PHE A 140 2.21 1.05 2.91
C PHE A 140 2.61 2.52 3.19
N SER A 141 2.50 3.42 2.20
CA SER A 141 3.06 4.78 2.28
C SER A 141 2.17 5.77 3.04
N SER A 142 0.89 5.44 3.22
CA SER A 142 -0.11 6.28 3.87
C SER A 142 -1.09 5.44 4.70
N THR A 143 -2.16 6.04 5.21
CA THR A 143 -3.19 5.34 5.98
C THR A 143 -4.22 4.66 5.06
N GLN A 144 -4.72 5.38 4.06
CA GLN A 144 -5.77 4.89 3.16
C GLN A 144 -5.27 3.77 2.26
N ASP A 145 -4.08 3.92 1.68
CA ASP A 145 -3.44 2.88 0.86
C ASP A 145 -3.13 1.63 1.70
N THR A 146 -2.80 1.79 2.98
CA THR A 146 -2.60 0.68 3.90
C THR A 146 -3.89 -0.10 4.14
N VAL A 147 -4.98 0.58 4.48
CA VAL A 147 -6.28 -0.08 4.72
C VAL A 147 -6.75 -0.83 3.47
N VAL A 148 -6.77 -0.15 2.31
CA VAL A 148 -7.29 -0.74 1.07
C VAL A 148 -6.33 -1.81 0.54
N GLY A 149 -5.01 -1.61 0.65
CA GLY A 149 -4.01 -2.59 0.24
C GLY A 149 -4.08 -3.89 1.05
N LEU A 150 -4.20 -3.79 2.37
CA LEU A 150 -4.40 -4.96 3.22
C LEU A 150 -5.75 -5.65 2.97
N GLN A 151 -6.80 -4.87 2.71
CA GLN A 151 -8.10 -5.42 2.30
C GLN A 151 -7.99 -6.20 0.99
N ALA A 152 -7.28 -5.66 0.00
CA ALA A 152 -7.07 -6.29 -1.30
C ALA A 152 -6.29 -7.60 -1.19
N LEU A 153 -5.16 -7.60 -0.46
CA LEU A 153 -4.37 -8.80 -0.21
C LEU A 153 -5.17 -9.87 0.54
N SER A 154 -5.96 -9.46 1.54
CA SER A 154 -6.81 -10.36 2.31
C SER A 154 -7.92 -10.97 1.45
N ALA A 155 -8.63 -10.15 0.67
CA ALA A 155 -9.67 -10.62 -0.25
C ALA A 155 -9.11 -11.63 -1.26
N TYR A 156 -7.94 -11.34 -1.82
CA TYR A 156 -7.24 -12.27 -2.70
C TYR A 156 -6.85 -13.57 -1.98
N ALA A 157 -6.28 -13.48 -0.78
CA ALA A 157 -5.86 -14.64 0.01
C ALA A 157 -7.04 -15.59 0.28
N THR A 158 -8.22 -15.06 0.66
CA THR A 158 -9.41 -15.90 0.90
C THR A 158 -9.87 -16.71 -0.31
N LYS A 159 -9.58 -16.23 -1.53
CA LYS A 159 -9.97 -16.89 -2.78
C LYS A 159 -8.86 -17.75 -3.39
N SER A 160 -7.61 -17.56 -2.96
CA SER A 160 -6.42 -18.24 -3.51
C SER A 160 -5.81 -19.28 -2.57
N LEU A 161 -6.17 -19.27 -1.28
CA LEU A 161 -5.64 -20.22 -0.30
C LEU A 161 -5.99 -21.65 -0.69
N ARG A 162 -4.97 -22.52 -0.72
CA ARG A 162 -5.14 -23.94 -1.04
C ARG A 162 -5.21 -24.76 0.25
N PRO A 163 -6.06 -25.81 0.31
CA PRO A 163 -6.22 -26.62 1.51
C PRO A 163 -4.98 -27.46 1.87
N ASN A 164 -4.05 -27.68 0.94
CA ASN A 164 -2.89 -28.57 1.09
C ASN A 164 -1.55 -27.82 1.09
N THR A 165 -1.46 -26.70 1.81
CA THR A 165 -0.20 -25.95 1.95
C THR A 165 0.86 -26.79 2.66
N LYS A 166 1.96 -27.05 1.96
CA LYS A 166 3.19 -27.68 2.43
C LYS A 166 4.36 -27.11 1.63
N LEU A 167 5.01 -26.10 2.18
CA LEU A 167 6.15 -25.41 1.58
C LEU A 167 7.39 -25.59 2.45
N ASN A 168 8.51 -25.93 1.81
CA ASN A 168 9.83 -25.87 2.40
C ASN A 168 10.59 -24.74 1.71
N ILE A 169 10.96 -23.73 2.50
CA ILE A 169 11.65 -22.52 2.04
C ILE A 169 13.06 -22.55 2.62
N GLN A 170 14.08 -22.42 1.79
CA GLN A 170 15.47 -22.32 2.21
C GLN A 170 16.07 -20.99 1.77
N VAL A 171 16.78 -20.34 2.68
CA VAL A 171 17.57 -19.14 2.45
C VAL A 171 19.04 -19.53 2.51
N THR A 172 19.73 -19.39 1.40
CA THR A 172 21.12 -19.85 1.23
C THR A 172 22.03 -18.70 0.82
N GLY A 173 23.22 -18.61 1.42
CA GLY A 173 24.35 -17.81 0.99
C GLY A 173 25.54 -18.74 0.68
N PRO A 174 26.74 -18.54 1.28
CA PRO A 174 27.83 -19.51 1.21
C PRO A 174 27.49 -20.87 1.87
N SER A 175 26.52 -20.85 2.79
CA SER A 175 25.94 -22.01 3.44
C SER A 175 24.42 -21.79 3.60
N VAL A 176 23.71 -22.77 4.17
CA VAL A 176 22.30 -22.59 4.52
C VAL A 176 22.22 -21.63 5.72
N LEU A 177 21.55 -20.50 5.52
CA LEU A 177 21.44 -19.42 6.52
C LEU A 177 20.14 -19.54 7.32
N ALA A 178 19.04 -19.91 6.67
CA ALA A 178 17.75 -20.14 7.32
C ALA A 178 16.90 -21.13 6.52
N ALA A 179 15.94 -21.75 7.19
CA ALA A 179 14.95 -22.62 6.57
C ALA A 179 13.60 -22.49 7.27
N PHE A 180 12.51 -22.54 6.52
CA PHE A 180 11.14 -22.44 7.03
C PHE A 180 10.31 -23.62 6.49
N ASN A 181 9.46 -24.16 7.35
CA ASN A 181 8.49 -25.18 6.97
C ASN A 181 7.09 -24.64 7.22
N VAL A 182 6.41 -24.30 6.13
CA VAL A 182 5.06 -23.73 6.16
C VAL A 182 4.07 -24.82 5.79
N THR A 183 3.23 -25.16 6.75
CA THR A 183 2.14 -26.12 6.65
C THR A 183 0.82 -25.39 6.82
N ARG A 184 -0.30 -26.08 6.59
CA ARG A 184 -1.63 -25.52 6.84
C ARG A 184 -1.78 -24.97 8.26
N ASP A 185 -1.24 -25.65 9.26
CA ASP A 185 -1.45 -25.35 10.68
C ASP A 185 -0.69 -24.10 11.14
N ASN A 186 0.42 -23.77 10.46
CA ASN A 186 1.26 -22.62 10.80
C ASN A 186 1.31 -21.55 9.69
N ALA A 187 0.49 -21.66 8.64
CA ALA A 187 0.49 -20.75 7.49
C ALA A 187 0.16 -19.29 7.84
N LEU A 188 -0.59 -19.08 8.93
CA LEU A 188 -0.94 -17.75 9.42
C LEU A 188 -0.04 -17.26 10.56
N SER A 189 0.89 -18.11 11.03
CA SER A 189 1.86 -17.73 12.06
C SER A 189 3.05 -17.05 11.41
N LEU A 190 3.38 -15.84 11.88
CA LEU A 190 4.59 -15.15 11.49
C LEU A 190 5.81 -15.96 11.95
N GLN A 191 6.77 -16.17 11.04
CA GLN A 191 8.03 -16.86 11.31
C GLN A 191 9.18 -15.93 10.97
N ILE A 192 10.01 -15.60 11.96
CA ILE A 192 11.17 -14.71 11.79
C ILE A 192 12.44 -15.50 12.14
N LYS A 193 13.48 -15.35 11.33
CA LYS A 193 14.81 -15.88 11.61
C LYS A 193 15.84 -14.80 11.30
N GLN A 194 16.70 -14.51 12.28
CA GLN A 194 17.86 -13.66 12.06
C GLN A 194 18.89 -14.41 11.20
N LEU A 195 19.40 -13.74 10.19
CA LEU A 195 20.50 -14.26 9.37
C LEU A 195 21.83 -13.99 10.10
N PRO A 196 22.79 -14.92 10.05
CA PRO A 196 24.07 -14.73 10.70
C PRO A 196 24.90 -13.67 9.95
N GLY A 197 25.28 -12.61 10.67
CA GLY A 197 26.00 -11.47 10.10
C GLY A 197 25.17 -10.71 9.06
N ALA A 198 25.86 -10.11 8.08
CA ALA A 198 25.23 -9.40 6.95
C ALA A 198 25.70 -10.03 5.64
N PRO A 199 25.05 -11.11 5.17
CA PRO A 199 25.42 -11.75 3.91
C PRO A 199 25.23 -10.77 2.75
N LYS A 200 26.19 -10.75 1.81
CA LYS A 200 26.11 -9.87 0.63
C LYS A 200 24.97 -10.28 -0.30
N ASP A 201 24.83 -11.59 -0.51
CA ASP A 201 23.86 -12.18 -1.40
C ASP A 201 23.13 -13.33 -0.69
N VAL A 202 21.84 -13.44 -0.97
CA VAL A 202 21.00 -14.55 -0.50
C VAL A 202 20.12 -15.05 -1.63
N VAL A 203 19.97 -16.37 -1.70
CA VAL A 203 19.07 -17.05 -2.63
C VAL A 203 17.96 -17.68 -1.82
N ILE A 204 16.72 -17.38 -2.17
CA ILE A 204 15.54 -17.99 -1.58
C ILE A 204 15.02 -19.05 -2.55
N THR A 205 14.97 -20.29 -2.10
CA THR A 205 14.34 -21.39 -2.84
C THR A 205 13.12 -21.89 -2.08
N ALA A 206 12.06 -22.21 -2.80
CA ALA A 206 10.84 -22.76 -2.24
C ALA A 206 10.45 -24.03 -3.00
N THR A 207 10.14 -25.09 -2.26
CA THR A 207 9.68 -26.38 -2.80
C THR A 207 8.38 -26.82 -2.14
N GLY A 208 7.59 -27.63 -2.83
CA GLY A 208 6.29 -28.10 -2.35
C GLY A 208 5.11 -27.36 -2.99
N SER A 209 4.00 -27.23 -2.26
CA SER A 209 2.75 -26.64 -2.74
C SER A 209 2.19 -25.62 -1.75
N GLY A 210 1.82 -24.44 -2.23
CA GLY A 210 1.26 -23.38 -1.40
C GLY A 210 1.63 -21.99 -1.91
N ILE A 211 1.26 -20.97 -1.13
CA ILE A 211 1.67 -19.60 -1.34
C ILE A 211 2.27 -19.11 -0.01
N ALA A 212 3.44 -18.51 -0.07
CA ALA A 212 4.07 -17.85 1.06
C ALA A 212 4.61 -16.49 0.61
N LEU A 213 4.54 -15.51 1.51
CA LEU A 213 5.25 -14.26 1.39
C LEU A 213 6.52 -14.37 2.23
N VAL A 214 7.66 -14.07 1.59
CA VAL A 214 8.97 -14.03 2.24
C VAL A 214 9.54 -12.63 2.05
N ASP A 215 9.82 -11.98 3.18
CA ASP A 215 10.44 -10.66 3.23
C ASP A 215 11.82 -10.78 3.88
N ILE A 216 12.77 -9.97 3.38
CA ILE A 216 14.09 -9.79 3.97
C ILE A 216 14.14 -8.36 4.49
N ASP A 217 14.39 -8.23 5.79
CA ASP A 217 14.49 -6.95 6.48
C ASP A 217 15.95 -6.65 6.84
N TYR A 218 16.34 -5.38 6.72
CA TYR A 218 17.66 -4.88 7.08
C TYR A 218 17.56 -3.43 7.56
N SER A 219 18.30 -3.10 8.62
CA SER A 219 18.33 -1.75 9.17
C SER A 219 19.78 -1.31 9.41
N PHE A 220 20.09 -0.06 9.10
CA PHE A 220 21.41 0.54 9.33
C PHE A 220 21.27 2.03 9.60
N ASN A 221 22.26 2.59 10.31
CA ASN A 221 22.33 4.02 10.57
C ASN A 221 23.02 4.74 9.42
N VAL A 222 22.56 5.96 9.14
CA VAL A 222 23.15 6.85 8.12
C VAL A 222 23.56 8.17 8.76
N ASN A 223 24.65 8.74 8.27
CA ASN A 223 25.18 10.02 8.78
C ASN A 223 24.53 11.24 8.09
N ALA A 224 23.73 11.02 7.05
CA ALA A 224 23.03 12.05 6.29
C ALA A 224 21.76 11.47 5.65
N GLU A 225 20.82 12.35 5.29
CA GLU A 225 19.61 11.95 4.58
C GLU A 225 19.93 11.28 3.24
N LEU A 226 19.32 10.12 3.02
CA LEU A 226 19.49 9.36 1.78
C LEU A 226 18.67 9.93 0.63
N ALA A 227 17.65 10.74 0.93
CA ALA A 227 16.59 11.16 0.06
C ALA A 227 16.60 12.69 -0.12
N THR A 228 16.21 13.19 -1.30
CA THR A 228 15.93 14.62 -1.45
C THR A 228 14.65 14.97 -0.67
N PRO A 229 14.69 15.93 0.25
CA PRO A 229 13.54 16.25 1.08
C PRO A 229 12.46 16.98 0.29
N SER A 230 11.22 16.72 0.69
CA SER A 230 10.02 17.36 0.13
C SER A 230 9.70 18.71 0.79
N PHE A 231 10.27 18.93 1.97
CA PHE A 231 10.14 20.13 2.77
C PHE A 231 11.53 20.53 3.24
N ASP A 232 11.78 21.84 3.28
CA ASP A 232 12.90 22.40 4.01
C ASP A 232 12.46 22.63 5.45
N VAL A 233 13.23 22.10 6.40
CA VAL A 233 12.97 22.23 7.84
C VAL A 233 14.21 22.87 8.45
N SER A 234 14.04 24.08 8.96
CA SER A 234 15.10 24.81 9.66
C SER A 234 14.74 24.97 11.13
N THR A 235 15.77 24.89 11.97
CA THR A 235 15.65 25.07 13.42
C THR A 235 16.53 26.25 13.82
N VAL A 236 15.97 27.15 14.64
CA VAL A 236 16.66 28.34 15.15
C VAL A 236 16.57 28.31 16.67
N LEU A 237 17.73 28.27 17.33
CA LEU A 237 17.83 28.45 18.77
C LEU A 237 17.63 29.93 19.10
N LEU A 238 16.52 30.26 19.76
CA LEU A 238 16.20 31.63 20.13
C LEU A 238 16.95 32.05 21.41
N TYR A 239 16.99 31.16 22.40
CA TYR A 239 17.78 31.31 23.61
C TYR A 239 18.03 29.97 24.28
N ASP A 240 19.14 29.88 25.02
CA ASP A 240 19.51 28.76 25.87
C ASP A 240 19.78 29.21 27.31
N LYS A 241 19.41 28.33 28.25
CA LYS A 241 19.70 28.39 29.67
C LYS A 241 20.26 27.03 30.08
N VAL A 242 20.77 26.94 31.30
CA VAL A 242 21.35 25.69 31.84
C VAL A 242 20.34 24.54 31.84
N ASP A 243 19.05 24.84 32.03
CA ASP A 243 17.97 23.87 32.22
C ASP A 243 16.83 23.99 31.19
N ALA A 244 16.92 24.92 30.23
CA ALA A 244 15.86 25.16 29.25
C ALA A 244 16.42 25.79 27.97
N PHE A 245 15.74 25.60 26.85
CA PHE A 245 16.04 26.30 25.61
C PHE A 245 14.76 26.50 24.79
N ASN A 246 14.74 27.53 23.95
CA ASN A 246 13.64 27.79 23.03
C ASN A 246 14.09 27.58 21.58
N LEU A 247 13.37 26.69 20.88
CA LEU A 247 13.56 26.45 19.45
C LEU A 247 12.39 27.03 18.66
N MET A 248 12.71 27.76 17.60
CA MET A 248 11.79 28.06 16.51
C MET A 248 12.04 27.07 15.39
N ILE A 249 10.98 26.41 14.92
CA ILE A 249 11.06 25.44 13.83
C ILE A 249 10.22 25.95 12.67
N CYS A 250 10.89 26.18 11.54
CA CYS A 250 10.26 26.69 10.33
C CYS A 250 10.23 25.58 9.28
N THR A 251 9.09 25.41 8.62
CA THR A 251 8.91 24.40 7.57
C THR A 251 8.40 25.05 6.30
N LYS A 252 9.06 24.76 5.18
CA LYS A 252 8.73 25.29 3.86
C LYS A 252 8.57 24.14 2.87
N ARG A 253 7.45 24.12 2.14
CA ARG A 253 7.25 23.18 1.05
C ARG A 253 8.18 23.52 -0.12
N LEU A 254 8.90 22.51 -0.64
CA LEU A 254 9.84 22.68 -1.75
C LEU A 254 9.26 22.33 -3.13
N LEU A 255 8.17 21.56 -3.18
CA LEU A 255 7.53 21.16 -4.44
C LEU A 255 6.37 22.11 -4.80
N SER A 256 6.10 22.24 -6.10
CA SER A 256 5.07 23.13 -6.66
C SER A 256 3.63 22.74 -6.32
N ARG A 257 3.38 21.45 -6.04
CA ARG A 257 2.04 20.95 -5.74
C ARG A 257 1.62 21.29 -4.30
N GLU A 258 0.41 21.83 -4.19
CA GLU A 258 -0.27 22.03 -2.90
C GLU A 258 -0.31 20.74 -2.08
N THR A 259 -0.12 20.89 -0.78
CA THR A 259 -0.18 19.77 0.16
C THR A 259 -1.62 19.57 0.63
N GLY A 260 -1.99 18.32 0.89
CA GLY A 260 -3.16 18.03 1.72
C GLY A 260 -2.83 18.25 3.20
N MET A 261 -3.09 17.24 4.03
CA MET A 261 -2.68 17.25 5.44
C MET A 261 -1.16 17.07 5.57
N VAL A 262 -0.56 17.80 6.51
CA VAL A 262 0.88 17.72 6.83
C VAL A 262 1.03 17.47 8.33
N VAL A 263 1.96 16.60 8.69
CA VAL A 263 2.36 16.32 10.08
C VAL A 263 3.80 16.78 10.27
N GLN A 264 4.06 17.50 11.35
CA GLN A 264 5.40 17.90 11.77
C GLN A 264 5.76 17.11 13.04
N GLU A 265 6.78 16.27 12.95
CA GLU A 265 7.29 15.48 14.07
C GLU A 265 8.62 16.07 14.56
N ILE A 266 8.70 16.33 15.86
CA ILE A 266 9.86 16.98 16.50
C ILE A 266 10.35 16.07 17.61
N ASN A 267 11.51 15.45 17.40
CA ASN A 267 12.17 14.65 18.42
C ASN A 267 12.97 15.55 19.37
N ILE A 268 12.75 15.36 20.67
CA ILE A 268 13.37 16.17 21.72
C ILE A 268 14.66 15.48 22.21
N PRO A 269 15.75 16.23 22.43
CA PRO A 269 16.97 15.67 22.98
C PRO A 269 16.75 14.94 24.31
N SER A 270 17.48 13.86 24.54
CA SER A 270 17.44 13.09 25.77
C SER A 270 17.65 13.99 27.00
N GLY A 271 16.80 13.84 28.02
CA GLY A 271 16.85 14.62 29.25
C GLY A 271 16.01 15.90 29.26
N PHE A 272 15.41 16.28 28.12
CA PHE A 272 14.50 17.41 28.01
C PHE A 272 13.05 16.95 27.79
N LYS A 273 12.10 17.82 28.13
CA LYS A 273 10.67 17.64 27.85
C LYS A 273 10.13 18.93 27.23
N PRO A 274 9.09 18.86 26.40
CA PRO A 274 8.48 20.06 25.85
C PRO A 274 7.76 20.80 26.98
N ASP A 275 7.85 22.12 26.96
CA ASP A 275 6.96 22.96 27.75
C ASP A 275 5.60 23.02 27.04
N LEU A 276 4.55 22.58 27.74
CA LEU A 276 3.17 22.51 27.24
C LEU A 276 2.26 23.51 27.96
N SER A 277 2.84 24.42 28.76
CA SER A 277 2.11 25.41 29.54
C SER A 277 1.58 26.60 28.73
#